data_AF-A0A967KB01-F1
#
_entry.id   AF-A0A967KB01-F1
#
_cell.length_a   1.000
_cell.length_b   1.000
_cell.length_c   1.000
_cell.angle_alpha   90.00
_cell.angle_beta   90.00
_cell.angle_gamma   90.00
#
_symmetry.space_group_name_H-M   'P 1'
#
loop_
_entity.id
_entity.type
_entity.pdbx_description
1 polymer ?
#
loop_
_entity_poly.entity_id
_entity_poly.type
_entity_poly.pdbx_seq_one_letter_code
_entity_poly.pdbx_strand_id
1 'polypeptide(L)'
;MTINWPEKFARKGHEIFLSGLPIALHCHHYNMNLQKTLESSLGNEGSLLIYQAAEESSYDGLTSFLEHFPKINTVKSKLELASTSYQYCGLGIINFSQIGSEGGRIVSPHSHHVTGWLAKFGK
;
A
#
# COMPACT_ATOMS: atom_id res chain seq x y z
N MET A 1 15.05 13.06 -4.60
CA MET A 1 15.94 11.96 -4.16
C MET A 1 15.41 10.69 -4.78
N THR A 2 16.27 9.85 -5.37
CA THR A 2 15.81 8.64 -6.06
C THR A 2 16.03 7.45 -5.14
N ILE A 3 14.94 6.86 -4.63
CA ILE A 3 15.01 5.58 -3.91
C ILE A 3 15.42 4.52 -4.91
N ASN A 4 16.46 3.74 -4.60
CA ASN A 4 16.86 2.59 -5.38
C ASN A 4 15.91 1.42 -5.06
N TRP A 5 14.72 1.46 -5.67
CA TRP A 5 13.68 0.49 -5.39
C TRP A 5 14.08 -0.97 -5.63
N PRO A 6 14.84 -1.34 -6.70
CA PRO A 6 15.33 -2.71 -6.85
C PRO A 6 16.15 -3.23 -5.67
N GLU A 7 16.97 -2.38 -5.06
CA GLU A 7 17.74 -2.76 -3.86
C GLU A 7 16.83 -2.88 -2.63
N LYS A 8 15.83 -2.00 -2.51
CA LYS A 8 14.89 -2.03 -1.37
C LYS A 8 13.82 -3.09 -1.50
N PHE A 9 13.59 -3.61 -2.69
CA PHE A 9 12.76 -4.77 -2.98
C PHE A 9 13.64 -6.01 -3.16
N ALA A 10 14.36 -6.34 -2.09
CA ALA A 10 15.35 -7.39 -2.12
C ALA A 10 14.68 -8.77 -2.13
N ARG A 11 15.30 -9.71 -2.83
CA ARG A 11 14.95 -11.13 -2.74
C ARG A 11 16.08 -11.88 -2.07
N LYS A 12 15.73 -12.76 -1.12
CA LYS A 12 16.65 -13.71 -0.49
C LYS A 12 16.06 -15.10 -0.63
N GLY A 13 16.55 -15.85 -1.60
CA GLY A 13 15.91 -17.12 -1.98
C GLY A 13 14.47 -16.88 -2.45
N HIS A 14 13.50 -17.43 -1.70
CA HIS A 14 12.06 -17.29 -1.97
C HIS A 14 11.39 -16.18 -1.16
N GLU A 15 12.13 -15.52 -0.28
CA GLU A 15 11.64 -14.43 0.56
C GLU A 15 11.78 -13.09 -0.18
N ILE A 16 10.81 -12.21 0.03
CA ILE A 16 10.80 -10.86 -0.53
C ILE A 16 10.78 -9.86 0.61
N PHE A 17 11.61 -8.84 0.53
CA PHE A 17 11.73 -7.81 1.55
C PHE A 17 11.52 -6.43 0.93
N LEU A 18 10.81 -5.58 1.67
CA LEU A 18 10.64 -4.16 1.39
C LEU A 18 11.33 -3.35 2.49
N SER A 19 12.50 -2.77 2.20
CA SER A 19 13.33 -2.06 3.18
C SER A 19 13.60 -2.86 4.46
N GLY A 20 13.87 -4.16 4.31
CA GLY A 20 14.14 -5.06 5.44
C GLY A 20 12.90 -5.70 6.07
N LEU A 21 11.69 -5.24 5.73
CA LEU A 21 10.45 -5.87 6.19
C LEU A 21 10.05 -7.01 5.24
N PRO A 22 9.79 -8.23 5.74
CA PRO A 22 9.31 -9.32 4.90
C PRO A 22 7.91 -8.99 4.36
N ILE A 23 7.70 -9.23 3.07
CA ILE A 23 6.41 -9.00 2.42
C ILE A 23 5.98 -10.22 1.61
N ALA A 24 4.67 -10.39 1.47
CA ALA A 24 4.07 -11.39 0.61
C ALA A 24 3.48 -10.74 -0.64
N LEU A 25 3.91 -11.18 -1.82
CA LEU A 25 3.31 -10.78 -3.08
C LEU A 25 2.16 -11.71 -3.43
N HIS A 26 0.98 -11.14 -3.64
CA HIS A 26 -0.21 -11.87 -4.05
C HIS A 26 -0.88 -11.22 -5.26
N CYS A 27 -1.52 -12.05 -6.09
CA CYS A 27 -2.31 -11.58 -7.20
C CYS A 27 -3.61 -10.94 -6.72
N HIS A 28 -4.26 -10.14 -7.57
CA HIS A 28 -5.55 -9.53 -7.25
C HIS A 28 -6.60 -10.58 -6.89
N HIS A 29 -6.57 -11.77 -7.52
CA HIS A 29 -7.48 -12.88 -7.20
C HIS A 29 -7.45 -13.31 -5.74
N TYR A 30 -6.27 -13.35 -5.12
CA TYR A 30 -6.15 -13.67 -3.71
C TYR A 30 -6.75 -12.56 -2.85
N ASN A 31 -6.30 -11.31 -3.05
CA ASN A 31 -6.72 -10.16 -2.25
C ASN A 31 -8.24 -9.93 -2.30
N MET A 32 -8.84 -10.01 -3.50
CA MET A 32 -10.28 -9.78 -3.65
C MET A 32 -11.13 -10.92 -3.09
N ASN A 33 -10.65 -12.17 -3.15
CA ASN A 33 -11.35 -13.27 -2.50
C ASN A 33 -11.25 -13.15 -0.98
N LEU A 34 -10.08 -12.81 -0.44
CA LEU A 34 -9.90 -12.55 0.99
C LEU A 34 -10.86 -11.45 1.45
N GLN A 35 -10.88 -10.31 0.75
CA GLN A 35 -11.81 -9.22 1.03
C GLN A 35 -13.26 -9.70 0.97
N LYS A 36 -13.67 -10.40 -0.09
CA LYS A 36 -15.05 -10.90 -0.25
C LYS A 36 -15.43 -11.87 0.87
N THR A 37 -14.51 -12.74 1.27
CA THR A 37 -14.72 -13.69 2.36
C THR A 37 -14.93 -12.95 3.68
N LEU A 38 -14.05 -12.00 4.02
CA LEU A 38 -14.18 -11.22 5.26
C LEU A 38 -15.48 -10.43 5.30
N GLU A 39 -15.81 -9.71 4.23
CA GLU A 39 -17.05 -8.93 4.14
C GLU A 39 -18.30 -9.83 4.21
N SER A 40 -18.28 -11.00 3.56
CA SER A 40 -19.46 -11.90 3.53
C SER A 40 -19.62 -12.71 4.81
N SER A 41 -18.54 -13.00 5.52
CA SER A 41 -18.57 -13.80 6.75
C SER A 41 -18.75 -12.95 8.01
N LEU A 42 -18.22 -11.72 8.03
CA LEU A 42 -18.18 -10.85 9.21
C LEU A 42 -18.92 -9.52 9.01
N GLY A 43 -19.44 -9.23 7.81
CA GLY A 43 -20.11 -7.96 7.52
C GLY A 43 -19.20 -6.77 7.76
N ASN A 44 -19.71 -5.77 8.49
CA ASN A 44 -18.98 -4.53 8.79
C ASN A 44 -17.67 -4.76 9.57
N GLU A 45 -17.63 -5.78 10.44
CA GLU A 45 -16.40 -6.11 11.18
C GLU A 45 -15.30 -6.61 10.24
N GLY A 46 -15.67 -7.35 9.20
CA GLY A 46 -14.75 -7.78 8.15
C GLY A 46 -14.17 -6.61 7.36
N SER A 47 -15.00 -5.62 7.01
CA SER A 47 -14.52 -4.39 6.36
C SER A 47 -13.58 -3.60 7.27
N LEU A 48 -13.92 -3.44 8.55
CA LEU A 48 -13.08 -2.74 9.53
C LEU A 48 -11.73 -3.42 9.72
N LEU A 49 -11.72 -4.76 9.81
CA LEU A 49 -10.50 -5.54 9.93
C LEU A 49 -9.53 -5.30 8.77
N ILE A 50 -10.05 -5.17 7.54
CA ILE A 50 -9.23 -4.87 6.35
C ILE A 50 -8.61 -3.47 6.46
N TYR A 51 -9.38 -2.47 6.90
CA TYR A 51 -8.85 -1.12 7.10
C TYR A 51 -7.75 -1.09 8.15
N GLN A 52 -7.98 -1.73 9.30
CA GLN A 52 -6.99 -1.81 10.39
C GLN A 52 -5.73 -2.53 9.95
N ALA A 53 -5.85 -3.69 9.30
CA ALA A 53 -4.69 -4.43 8.79
C ALA A 53 -3.88 -3.62 7.78
N ALA A 54 -4.55 -2.87 6.90
CA ALA A 54 -3.89 -1.99 5.94
C ALA A 54 -3.20 -0.80 6.62
N GLU A 55 -3.82 -0.20 7.64
CA GLU A 55 -3.25 0.88 8.44
C GLU A 55 -2.00 0.43 9.19
N GLU A 56 -2.09 -0.67 9.94
CA GLU A 56 -0.97 -1.25 10.71
C GLU A 56 0.21 -1.62 9.79
N SER A 57 -0.07 -2.36 8.70
CA SER A 57 0.97 -2.75 7.74
C SER A 57 1.63 -1.54 7.08
N SER A 58 0.85 -0.50 6.78
CA SER A 58 1.38 0.74 6.19
C SER A 58 2.20 1.54 7.19
N TYR A 59 1.76 1.60 8.45
CA TYR A 59 2.49 2.26 9.53
C TYR A 59 3.86 1.62 9.73
N ASP A 60 3.93 0.29 9.88
CA ASP A 60 5.18 -0.43 10.05
C ASP A 60 6.09 -0.26 8.82
N GLY A 61 5.52 -0.40 7.63
CA GLY A 61 6.19 -0.20 6.34
C GLY A 61 6.85 1.17 6.23
N LEU A 62 6.05 2.23 6.41
CA LEU A 62 6.51 3.60 6.30
C LEU A 62 7.48 3.97 7.42
N THR A 63 7.25 3.51 8.65
CA THR A 63 8.15 3.76 9.79
C THR A 63 9.53 3.19 9.51
N SER A 64 9.61 1.91 9.12
CA SER A 64 10.88 1.29 8.73
C SER A 64 11.58 2.08 7.62
N PHE A 65 10.88 2.50 6.56
CA PHE A 65 11.48 3.35 5.54
C PHE A 65 12.02 4.67 6.12
N LEU A 66 11.25 5.38 6.93
CA LEU A 66 11.65 6.69 7.44
C LEU A 66 12.86 6.59 8.40
N GLU A 67 12.98 5.49 9.15
CA GLU A 67 14.16 5.21 9.98
C GLU A 67 15.43 4.99 9.15
N HIS A 68 15.34 4.25 8.04
CA HIS A 68 16.46 4.01 7.14
C HIS A 68 16.82 5.23 6.26
N PHE A 69 15.91 6.19 6.12
CA PHE A 69 16.05 7.34 5.24
C PHE A 69 15.74 8.67 5.95
N PRO A 70 16.57 9.11 6.92
CA PRO A 70 16.30 10.30 7.74
C PRO A 70 16.24 11.62 6.94
N LYS A 71 16.71 11.62 5.68
CA LYS A 71 16.59 12.76 4.76
C LYS A 71 15.16 12.94 4.21
N ILE A 72 14.27 11.96 4.38
CA ILE A 72 12.85 12.05 4.05
C ILE A 72 12.12 12.68 5.26
N ASN A 73 12.31 13.99 5.44
CA ASN A 73 11.88 14.69 6.66
C ASN A 73 10.86 15.82 6.42
N THR A 74 10.50 16.09 5.17
CA THR A 74 9.44 17.05 4.82
C THR A 74 8.12 16.34 4.52
N VAL A 75 6.98 17.02 4.70
CA VAL A 75 5.66 16.51 4.29
C VAL A 75 5.69 16.06 2.82
N LYS A 76 6.21 16.91 1.93
CA LYS A 76 6.34 16.60 0.50
C LYS A 76 7.11 15.30 0.26
N SER A 77 8.31 15.15 0.85
CA SER A 77 9.12 13.94 0.65
C SER A 77 8.47 12.67 1.20
N LYS A 78 7.70 12.78 2.30
CA LYS A 78 6.97 11.64 2.88
C LYS A 78 5.80 11.21 2.00
N LEU A 79 5.08 12.16 1.41
CA LEU A 79 4.01 11.87 0.45
C LEU A 79 4.57 11.29 -0.85
N GLU A 80 5.70 11.79 -1.34
CA GLU A 80 6.41 11.22 -2.49
C GLU A 80 6.85 9.77 -2.20
N LEU A 81 7.37 9.48 -1.00
CA LEU A 81 7.68 8.12 -0.56
C LEU A 81 6.42 7.25 -0.57
N ALA A 82 5.30 7.71 -0.01
CA ALA A 82 4.05 6.95 0.01
C ALA A 82 3.51 6.65 -1.40
N SER A 83 3.51 7.63 -2.31
CA SER A 83 3.10 7.42 -3.71
C SER A 83 3.98 6.40 -4.41
N THR A 84 5.30 6.54 -4.26
CA THR A 84 6.27 5.69 -4.98
C THR A 84 6.34 4.28 -4.39
N SER A 85 6.20 4.11 -3.07
CA SER A 85 6.10 2.79 -2.43
C SER A 85 4.81 2.07 -2.83
N TYR A 86 3.66 2.76 -2.82
CA TYR A 86 2.38 2.21 -3.25
C TYR A 86 2.45 1.69 -4.68
N GLN A 87 3.06 2.47 -5.57
CA GLN A 87 3.27 2.08 -6.96
C GLN A 87 4.24 0.90 -7.10
N TYR A 88 5.36 0.93 -6.38
CA TYR A 88 6.37 -0.11 -6.47
C TYR A 88 5.90 -1.46 -5.93
N CYS A 89 5.04 -1.44 -4.90
CA CYS A 89 4.35 -2.63 -4.39
C CYS A 89 3.25 -3.15 -5.34
N GLY A 90 3.02 -2.50 -6.49
CA GLY A 90 2.02 -2.91 -7.47
C GLY A 90 0.58 -2.66 -7.04
N LEU A 91 0.35 -1.77 -6.06
CA LEU A 91 -0.99 -1.48 -5.55
C LEU A 91 -1.76 -0.50 -6.46
N GLY A 92 -1.04 0.26 -7.28
CA GLY A 92 -1.60 1.19 -8.25
C GLY A 92 -0.90 2.54 -8.24
N ILE A 93 -1.64 3.61 -8.46
CA ILE A 93 -1.12 4.98 -8.43
C ILE A 93 -1.96 5.77 -7.44
N ILE A 94 -1.31 6.55 -6.57
CA ILE A 94 -1.95 7.53 -5.69
C ILE A 94 -1.31 8.90 -5.89
N ASN A 95 -2.17 9.90 -6.13
CA ASN A 95 -1.78 11.27 -6.36
C ASN A 95 -2.32 12.14 -5.22
N PHE A 96 -1.40 12.76 -4.49
CA PHE A 96 -1.71 13.72 -3.44
C PHE A 96 -1.80 15.13 -4.05
N SER A 97 -2.88 15.84 -3.77
CA SER A 97 -3.12 17.21 -4.20
C SER A 97 -3.74 18.01 -3.07
N GLN A 98 -3.45 19.32 -3.03
CA GLN A 98 -4.07 20.24 -2.07
C GLN A 98 -3.89 19.79 -0.60
N ILE A 99 -2.74 19.21 -0.26
CA ILE A 99 -2.43 18.77 1.10
C ILE A 99 -2.04 20.00 1.95
N GLY A 100 -2.73 20.20 3.08
CA GLY A 100 -2.52 21.29 4.04
C GLY A 100 -3.06 20.96 5.43
N SER A 101 -3.15 21.96 6.31
CA SER A 101 -3.63 21.78 7.69
C SER A 101 -5.08 21.30 7.78
N GLU A 102 -5.91 21.67 6.80
CA GLU A 102 -7.33 21.32 6.72
C GLU A 102 -7.58 19.98 6.00
N GLY A 103 -6.52 19.19 5.79
CA GLY A 103 -6.59 17.91 5.08
C GLY A 103 -6.09 18.02 3.65
N GLY A 104 -6.73 17.29 2.73
CA GLY A 104 -6.39 17.39 1.32
C GLY A 104 -7.07 16.33 0.47
N ARG A 105 -6.65 16.24 -0.80
CA ARG A 105 -7.30 15.39 -1.81
C ARG A 105 -6.35 14.34 -2.35
N ILE A 106 -6.79 13.09 -2.28
CA ILE A 106 -6.08 11.94 -2.82
C ILE A 106 -6.89 11.35 -3.97
N VAL A 107 -6.25 11.13 -5.12
CA VAL A 107 -6.87 10.49 -6.27
C VAL A 107 -6.06 9.25 -6.65
N SER A 108 -6.73 8.11 -6.81
CA SER A 108 -6.12 6.89 -7.32
C SER A 108 -6.66 6.57 -8.72
N PRO A 109 -5.97 6.97 -9.80
CA PRO A 109 -6.42 6.71 -11.16
C PRO A 109 -6.30 5.23 -11.56
N HIS A 110 -5.48 4.47 -10.83
CA HIS A 110 -5.33 3.03 -11.01
C HIS A 110 -5.19 2.36 -9.64
N SER A 111 -5.97 1.31 -9.39
CA SER A 111 -5.95 0.55 -8.14
C SER A 111 -6.09 -0.94 -8.44
N HIS A 112 -5.10 -1.72 -8.00
CA HIS A 112 -5.06 -3.17 -8.15
C HIS A 112 -6.27 -3.85 -7.50
N HIS A 113 -6.67 -3.37 -6.33
CA HIS A 113 -7.84 -3.89 -5.61
C HIS A 113 -9.14 -3.62 -6.37
N VAL A 114 -9.35 -2.38 -6.83
CA VAL A 114 -10.57 -2.00 -7.56
C VAL A 114 -10.67 -2.74 -8.90
N THR A 115 -9.57 -2.83 -9.65
CA THR A 115 -9.55 -3.57 -10.92
C THR A 115 -9.91 -5.04 -10.71
N GLY A 116 -9.33 -5.71 -9.71
CA GLY A 116 -9.66 -7.09 -9.40
C GLY A 116 -11.11 -7.28 -8.97
N TRP A 117 -11.60 -6.38 -8.11
CA TRP A 117 -12.98 -6.43 -7.63
C TRP A 117 -13.99 -6.29 -8.76
N LEU A 118 -13.86 -5.26 -9.60
CA LEU A 118 -14.77 -5.02 -10.73
C LEU A 118 -14.75 -6.18 -11.72
N ALA A 119 -13.58 -6.75 -12.01
CA ALA A 119 -13.44 -7.87 -12.94
C ALA A 119 -14.21 -9.12 -12.50
N LYS A 120 -14.35 -9.36 -11.18
CA LYS A 120 -14.99 -10.59 -10.66
C LYS A 120 -16.39 -10.38 -10.09
N PHE A 121 -16.63 -9.25 -9.44
CA PHE A 121 -17.85 -8.97 -8.67
C PHE A 121 -18.59 -7.71 -9.12
N GLY A 122 -18.06 -6.95 -10.09
CA GLY A 122 -18.64 -5.68 -10.55
C GLY A 122 -19.78 -5.80 -11.57
N LYS A 123 -20.46 -6.96 -11.63
CA LYS A 123 -21.65 -7.16 -12.46
C LYS A 123 -22.91 -7.01 -11.64
#